data_AF-A0A9J6GV57-F1
#
_entry.id   AF-A0A9J6GV57-F1
#
_cell.length_a   1.000
_cell.length_b   1.000
_cell.length_c   1.000
_cell.angle_alpha   90.00
_cell.angle_beta   90.00
_cell.angle_gamma   90.00
#
_symmetry.space_group_name_H-M   'P 1'
#
loop_
_entity.id
_entity.type
_entity.pdbx_description
1 polymer ?
#
loop_
_entity_poly.entity_id
_entity_poly.type
_entity_poly.pdbx_seq_one_letter_code
_entity_poly.pdbx_strand_id
1 'polypeptide(L)'
;MPFEESTNSTCCDSRKAARVSEHESALNQKVAEMVALDLQPYSFVEDRGFKALMSEAVPGYHLPSRTTLSCVLIPRLYDDTRAKVRAELRKALKTAQQPSLYKRYLDVACQRELHKPHVSFSDCEV
;
A
#
# COMPACT_ATOMS: atom_id res chain seq x y z
N MET A 1 -20.61 -0.36 -7.28
CA MET A 1 -20.10 0.93 -7.78
C MET A 1 -18.59 0.89 -7.73
N PRO A 2 -17.90 0.83 -8.87
CA PRO A 2 -16.45 1.00 -8.89
C PRO A 2 -16.13 2.48 -8.65
N PHE A 3 -15.26 2.74 -7.67
CA PHE A 3 -14.69 4.05 -7.42
C PHE A 3 -13.81 4.40 -8.62
N GLU A 4 -14.29 5.28 -9.50
CA GLU A 4 -13.52 5.73 -10.64
C GLU A 4 -12.32 6.54 -10.14
N GLU A 5 -11.14 5.99 -10.38
CA GLU A 5 -9.86 6.58 -10.04
C GLU A 5 -9.57 7.64 -11.11
N SER A 6 -9.92 8.89 -10.81
CA SER A 6 -9.68 10.03 -11.70
C SER A 6 -8.19 10.38 -11.71
N THR A 7 -7.39 9.64 -12.48
CA THR A 7 -5.97 9.90 -12.71
C THR A 7 -5.80 11.05 -13.69
N ASN A 8 -6.10 12.28 -13.28
CA ASN A 8 -5.81 13.47 -14.10
C ASN A 8 -5.14 14.57 -13.27
N SER A 9 -3.80 14.59 -13.30
CA SER A 9 -2.99 15.80 -13.21
C SER A 9 -1.56 15.49 -13.68
N THR A 10 -1.39 15.33 -14.99
CA THR A 10 -0.08 15.50 -15.63
C THR A 10 0.30 16.98 -15.55
N CYS A 11 1.21 17.34 -14.64
CA CYS A 11 1.85 18.65 -14.65
C CYS A 11 3.26 18.60 -14.08
N CYS A 12 4.13 17.74 -14.61
CA CYS A 12 5.54 17.75 -14.23
C CYS A 12 6.40 17.33 -15.41
N ASP A 13 7.01 18.32 -16.05
CA ASP A 13 8.06 18.15 -17.03
C ASP A 13 9.18 17.26 -16.47
N SER A 14 9.47 16.18 -17.19
CA SER A 14 10.45 15.15 -16.86
C SER A 14 11.89 15.65 -16.97
N ARG A 15 12.29 16.64 -16.18
CA ARG A 15 13.70 17.03 -16.06
C ARG A 15 14.45 15.92 -15.30
N LYS A 16 15.48 15.38 -15.97
CA LYS A 16 16.34 14.27 -15.52
C LYS A 16 16.71 14.40 -14.04
N ALA A 17 16.47 13.33 -13.27
CA ALA A 17 16.94 13.20 -11.90
C ALA A 17 18.47 13.27 -11.88
N ALA A 18 19.01 14.36 -11.31
CA ALA A 18 20.40 14.42 -10.92
C ALA A 18 20.70 13.26 -9.93
N ARG A 19 21.96 12.85 -9.82
CA ARG A 19 22.39 11.91 -8.77
C ARG A 19 22.24 12.61 -7.41
N VAL A 20 21.10 12.41 -6.77
CA VAL A 20 20.84 12.85 -5.40
C VAL A 20 21.54 11.89 -4.46
N SER A 21 22.20 12.41 -3.42
CA SER A 21 22.82 11.58 -2.38
C SER A 21 21.76 10.74 -1.66
N GLU A 22 22.12 9.54 -1.20
CA GLU A 22 21.21 8.70 -0.42
C GLU A 22 20.69 9.44 0.83
N HIS A 23 21.56 10.24 1.47
CA HIS A 23 21.18 11.05 2.62
C HIS A 23 20.17 12.15 2.26
N GLU A 24 20.38 12.86 1.14
CA GLU A 24 19.44 13.88 0.66
C GLU A 24 18.09 13.26 0.27
N SER A 25 18.10 12.07 -0.33
CA SER A 25 16.86 11.34 -0.64
C SER A 25 16.09 10.96 0.64
N ALA A 26 16.79 10.52 1.68
CA ALA A 26 16.18 10.21 2.97
C ALA A 26 15.58 11.46 3.64
N LEU A 27 16.28 12.59 3.60
CA LEU A 27 15.74 13.87 4.09
C LEU A 27 14.52 14.34 3.30
N ASN A 28 14.57 14.23 1.97
CA ASN A 28 13.44 14.57 1.10
C ASN A 28 12.21 13.72 1.44
N GLN A 29 12.41 12.43 1.71
CA GLN A 29 11.35 11.53 2.14
C GLN A 29 10.77 11.96 3.49
N LYS A 30 11.61 12.32 4.46
CA LYS A 30 11.15 12.81 5.78
C LYS A 30 10.36 14.11 5.68
N VAL A 31 10.78 15.03 4.83
CA VAL A 31 10.03 16.27 4.57
C VAL A 31 8.67 15.95 3.94
N ALA A 32 8.61 15.03 2.97
CA ALA A 32 7.34 14.61 2.36
C ALA A 32 6.41 13.92 3.37
N GLU A 33 6.95 13.07 4.26
CA GLU A 33 6.21 12.44 5.35
C GLU A 33 5.61 13.47 6.30
N MET A 34 6.39 14.45 6.77
CA MET A 34 5.91 15.53 7.62
C MET A 34 4.78 16.31 6.95
N VAL A 35 4.93 16.67 5.67
CA VAL A 35 3.88 17.38 4.92
C VAL A 35 2.59 16.56 4.84
N ALA A 36 2.70 15.24 4.58
CA ALA A 36 1.56 14.35 4.44
C ALA A 36 0.87 14.04 5.79
N LEU A 37 1.65 13.84 6.85
CA LEU A 37 1.14 13.50 8.19
C LEU A 37 0.46 14.70 8.85
N ASP A 38 1.07 15.87 8.74
CA ASP A 38 0.59 17.09 9.41
C ASP A 38 -0.32 17.93 8.49
N LEU A 39 -0.69 17.40 7.32
CA LEU A 39 -1.54 18.03 6.31
C LEU A 39 -1.09 19.46 5.95
N GLN A 40 0.23 19.67 5.88
CA GLN A 40 0.80 20.98 5.60
C GLN A 40 0.56 21.37 4.13
N PRO A 41 0.38 22.66 3.83
CA PRO A 41 0.38 23.12 2.45
C PRO A 41 1.76 22.90 1.83
N TYR A 42 1.83 22.60 0.54
CA TYR A 42 3.13 22.37 -0.12
C TYR A 42 4.05 23.60 -0.12
N SER A 43 3.51 24.81 0.08
CA SER A 43 4.30 26.03 0.23
C SER A 43 5.12 26.07 1.52
N PHE A 44 4.85 25.19 2.49
CA PHE A 44 5.57 25.11 3.76
C PHE A 44 7.10 25.03 3.59
N VAL A 45 7.58 24.28 2.59
CA VAL A 45 9.04 24.17 2.33
C VAL A 45 9.67 25.46 1.81
N GLU A 46 8.85 26.42 1.39
CA GLU A 46 9.32 27.71 0.89
C GLU A 46 9.37 28.78 1.99
N ASP A 47 8.81 28.50 3.17
CA ASP A 47 8.71 29.43 4.29
C ASP A 47 10.08 29.80 4.84
N ARG A 48 10.23 31.09 5.19
CA ARG A 48 11.50 31.66 5.66
C ARG A 48 11.99 31.01 6.95
N GLY A 49 11.07 30.80 7.91
CA GLY A 49 11.40 30.19 9.20
C GLY A 49 11.86 28.74 9.06
N PHE A 50 11.17 27.95 8.23
CA PHE A 50 11.54 26.57 7.99
C PHE A 50 12.87 26.45 7.25
N LYS A 51 13.12 27.29 6.23
CA LYS A 51 14.41 27.35 5.54
C LYS A 51 15.56 27.70 6.49
N ALA A 52 15.38 28.69 7.36
CA ALA A 52 16.38 29.10 8.34
C ALA A 52 16.68 27.98 9.34
N LEU A 53 15.64 27.27 9.82
CA LEU A 53 15.81 26.11 10.68
C LEU A 53 16.61 25.01 9.98
N MET A 54 16.25 24.67 8.75
CA MET A 54 16.91 23.60 8.00
C MET A 54 18.36 23.94 7.63
N SER A 55 18.68 25.20 7.34
CA SER A 55 20.06 25.61 7.07
C SER A 55 20.97 25.48 8.27
N GLU A 56 20.42 25.64 9.48
CA GLU A 56 21.17 25.45 10.73
C GLU A 56 21.25 23.96 11.09
N ALA A 57 20.14 23.24 11.00
CA ALA A 57 20.05 21.83 11.40
C ALA A 57 20.83 20.89 10.46
N VAL A 58 20.76 21.13 9.15
CA VAL A 58 21.46 20.34 8.13
C VAL A 58 22.10 21.28 7.10
N PRO A 59 23.32 21.77 7.37
CA PRO A 59 24.01 22.68 6.47
C PRO A 59 24.22 22.07 5.09
N GLY A 60 23.96 22.85 4.03
CA GLY A 60 24.16 22.44 2.64
C GLY A 60 23.04 21.57 2.04
N TYR A 61 22.00 21.23 2.81
CA TYR A 61 20.85 20.50 2.27
C TYR A 61 19.93 21.43 1.46
N HIS A 62 19.68 21.04 0.20
CA HIS A 62 18.73 21.73 -0.66
C HIS A 62 17.33 21.13 -0.50
N LEU A 63 16.43 21.92 0.11
CA LEU A 63 15.03 21.53 0.27
C LEU A 63 14.35 21.23 -1.08
N PRO A 64 13.46 20.23 -1.13
CA PRO A 64 12.70 19.93 -2.33
C PRO A 64 11.77 21.09 -2.65
N SER A 65 11.61 21.39 -3.94
CA SER A 65 10.65 22.41 -4.37
C SER A 65 9.22 21.96 -4.10
N ARG A 66 8.29 22.91 -3.98
CA ARG A 66 6.86 22.66 -3.90
C ARG A 66 6.39 21.71 -5.01
N THR A 67 6.87 21.93 -6.24
CA THR A 67 6.56 21.08 -7.39
C THR A 67 7.09 19.68 -7.16
N THR A 68 8.35 19.52 -6.76
CA THR A 68 8.96 18.21 -6.46
C THR A 68 8.13 17.43 -5.43
N LEU A 69 7.65 18.09 -4.38
CA LEU A 69 6.76 17.46 -3.40
C LEU A 69 5.45 16.99 -4.05
N SER A 70 4.72 17.91 -4.69
CA SER A 70 3.39 17.65 -5.23
C SER A 70 3.38 16.62 -6.38
N CYS A 71 4.42 16.60 -7.20
CA CYS A 71 4.48 15.82 -8.43
C CYS A 71 5.23 14.50 -8.31
N VAL A 72 6.18 14.41 -7.37
CA VAL A 72 7.12 13.29 -7.32
C VAL A 72 7.06 12.62 -5.96
N LEU A 73 7.37 13.33 -4.88
CA LEU A 73 7.59 12.70 -3.58
C LEU A 73 6.27 12.21 -2.95
N ILE A 74 5.24 13.05 -2.91
CA ILE A 74 3.97 12.72 -2.26
C ILE A 74 3.16 11.69 -3.06
N PRO A 75 3.03 11.78 -4.39
CA PRO A 75 2.39 10.72 -5.18
C PRO A 75 3.06 9.35 -4.99
N ARG A 76 4.40 9.30 -4.99
CA ARG A 76 5.16 8.06 -4.72
C ARG A 76 4.89 7.54 -3.31
N LEU A 77 4.94 8.41 -2.31
CA LEU A 77 4.65 8.05 -0.92
C LEU A 77 3.23 7.47 -0.76
N TYR A 78 2.25 8.06 -1.46
CA TYR A 78 0.88 7.56 -1.49
C TYR A 78 0.80 6.17 -2.12
N ASP A 79 1.41 5.98 -3.29
CA ASP A 79 1.39 4.69 -4.00
C ASP A 79 2.02 3.57 -3.17
N ASP A 80 3.17 3.84 -2.55
CA ASP A 80 3.86 2.89 -1.67
C ASP A 80 3.00 2.51 -0.46
N THR A 81 2.39 3.52 0.18
CA THR A 81 1.53 3.31 1.36
C THR A 81 0.26 2.56 0.98
N ARG A 82 -0.37 2.93 -0.13
CA ARG A 82 -1.55 2.25 -0.70
C ARG A 82 -1.24 0.79 -1.02
N ALA A 83 -0.09 0.51 -1.61
CA ALA A 83 0.35 -0.85 -1.91
C ALA A 83 0.52 -1.69 -0.63
N LYS A 84 1.17 -1.13 0.40
CA LYS A 84 1.31 -1.78 1.72
C LYS A 84 -0.03 -2.09 2.36
N VAL A 85 -0.93 -1.11 2.44
CA VAL A 85 -2.28 -1.29 3.02
C VAL A 85 -3.06 -2.36 2.24
N ARG A 86 -3.03 -2.33 0.90
CA ARG A 86 -3.67 -3.37 0.07
C ARG A 86 -3.08 -4.76 0.32
N ALA A 87 -1.77 -4.87 0.53
CA ALA A 87 -1.12 -6.15 0.83
C ALA A 87 -1.56 -6.71 2.19
N GLU A 88 -1.60 -5.88 3.23
CA GLU A 88 -2.06 -6.27 4.56
C GLU A 88 -3.54 -6.67 4.55
N LEU A 89 -4.40 -5.91 3.87
CA LEU A 89 -5.81 -6.27 3.70
C LEU A 89 -5.97 -7.63 3.00
N ARG A 90 -5.24 -7.87 1.90
CA ARG A 90 -5.28 -9.17 1.20
C ARG A 90 -4.82 -10.32 2.11
N LYS A 91 -3.79 -10.10 2.93
CA LYS A 91 -3.30 -11.10 3.88
C LYS A 91 -4.35 -11.42 4.94
N ALA A 92 -4.94 -10.39 5.56
CA ALA A 92 -5.99 -10.54 6.57
C ALA A 92 -7.24 -11.25 6.01
N LEU A 93 -7.66 -10.91 4.78
CA LEU A 93 -8.79 -11.55 4.12
C LEU A 93 -8.51 -13.03 3.81
N LYS A 94 -7.29 -13.38 3.37
CA LYS A 94 -6.90 -14.79 3.16
C LYS A 94 -6.93 -15.59 4.45
N THR A 95 -6.45 -15.02 5.57
CA THR A 95 -6.51 -15.68 6.87
C THR A 95 -7.93 -15.82 7.39
N ALA A 96 -8.80 -14.82 7.14
CA ALA A 96 -10.21 -14.89 7.51
C ALA A 96 -11.00 -15.89 6.62
N GLN A 97 -10.57 -16.09 5.37
CA GLN A 97 -11.13 -17.09 4.46
C GLN A 97 -10.65 -18.53 4.73
N GLN A 98 -9.79 -18.76 5.73
CA GLN A 98 -9.48 -20.11 6.17
C GLN A 98 -10.80 -20.81 6.54
N PRO A 99 -11.12 -21.98 5.93
CA PRO A 99 -12.35 -22.67 6.25
C PRO A 99 -12.37 -22.95 7.75
N SER A 100 -13.43 -22.49 8.43
CA SER A 100 -13.67 -22.87 9.81
C SER A 100 -13.61 -24.40 9.94
N LEU A 101 -13.28 -24.91 11.13
CA LEU A 101 -13.32 -26.36 11.40
C LEU A 101 -14.58 -27.02 10.84
N TYR A 102 -15.71 -26.30 10.87
CA TYR A 102 -16.98 -26.74 10.35
C TYR A 102 -17.00 -26.92 8.82
N LYS A 103 -16.42 -25.98 8.05
CA LYS A 103 -16.33 -26.12 6.59
C LYS A 103 -15.37 -27.25 6.18
N ARG A 104 -14.24 -27.39 6.88
CA ARG A 104 -13.31 -28.52 6.70
C ARG A 104 -13.95 -29.87 7.06
N TYR A 105 -14.76 -29.92 8.13
CA TYR A 105 -15.52 -31.11 8.52
C TYR A 105 -16.55 -31.50 7.45
N LEU A 106 -17.31 -30.53 6.92
CA LEU A 106 -18.31 -30.76 5.87
C LEU A 106 -17.68 -31.29 4.57
N ASP A 107 -16.54 -30.75 4.13
CA ASP A 107 -15.84 -31.25 2.94
C ASP A 107 -15.41 -32.72 3.10
N VAL A 108 -14.88 -33.09 4.27
CA VAL A 108 -14.49 -34.48 4.59
C VAL A 108 -15.71 -35.41 4.71
N ALA A 109 -16.81 -34.94 5.29
CA ALA A 109 -18.04 -35.72 5.42
C ALA A 109 -18.67 -36.00 4.05
N CYS A 110 -18.71 -35.01 3.15
CA CYS A 110 -19.25 -35.15 1.80
C CYS A 110 -18.42 -36.16 0.96
N GLN A 111 -17.09 -36.15 1.10
CA GLN A 111 -16.21 -37.11 0.41
C GLN A 111 -16.42 -38.56 0.85
N ARG A 112 -16.80 -38.80 2.11
CA ARG A 112 -17.12 -40.14 2.62
C ARG A 112 -18.48 -40.66 2.13
N GLU A 113 -19.44 -39.77 1.91
CA GLU A 113 -20.75 -40.15 1.36
C GLU A 113 -20.67 -40.63 -0.10
N LEU A 114 -19.71 -40.12 -0.87
CA LEU A 114 -19.46 -40.53 -2.27
C LEU A 114 -18.69 -41.85 -2.43
N HIS A 115 -18.10 -42.38 -1.35
CA HIS A 115 -17.38 -43.66 -1.32
C HIS A 115 -18.17 -44.79 -0.65
N LYS A 116 -19.50 -44.65 -0.45
CA LYS A 116 -20.32 -45.79 -0.03
C LYS A 116 -20.27 -46.84 -1.15
N PRO A 117 -19.73 -48.06 -0.92
CA PRO A 117 -19.84 -49.12 -1.91
C PRO A 117 -21.32 -49.37 -2.15
N HIS A 118 -21.69 -49.53 -3.41
CA HIS A 118 -23.02 -49.93 -3.81
C HIS A 118 -23.30 -51.32 -3.21
N VAL A 119 -23.92 -51.37 -2.03
CA VAL A 119 -24.36 -52.63 -1.44
C VAL A 119 -25.56 -53.07 -2.26
N SER A 120 -25.33 -53.97 -3.21
CA SER A 120 -26.38 -54.69 -3.93
C SER A 120 -27.19 -55.49 -2.91
N PHE A 121 -28.47 -55.16 -2.81
CA PHE A 121 -29.45 -55.84 -1.98
C PHE A 121 -29.94 -57.09 -2.71
N SER A 122 -29.18 -58.19 -2.59
CA SER A 122 -29.58 -59.56 -2.89
C SER A 122 -28.56 -60.41 -2.13
N ASP A 123 -28.90 -61.10 -1.05
CA ASP A 123 -29.85 -62.21 -1.07
C ASP A 123 -30.66 -62.28 0.24
N CYS A 124 -31.97 -62.11 0.13
CA CYS A 124 -32.93 -62.77 1.00
C CYS A 124 -33.56 -63.87 0.15
N GLU A 125 -33.10 -65.12 0.27
CA GLU A 125 -33.94 -66.27 -0.04
C GLU A 125 -33.58 -67.46 0.87
N VAL A 126 -34.60 -67.80 1.67
CA VAL A 126 -34.99 -69.08 2.31
C VAL A 126 -34.08 -69.68 3.39
#